data_AF-A0A4Y8UN55-F1
#
_entry.id   AF-A0A4Y8UN55-F1
#
_cell.length_a   1.000
_cell.length_b   1.000
_cell.length_c   1.000
_cell.angle_alpha   90.00
_cell.angle_beta   90.00
_cell.angle_gamma   90.00
#
_symmetry.space_group_name_H-M   'P 1'
#
loop_
_entity.id
_entity.type
_entity.pdbx_description
1 polymer ?
#
loop_
_entity_poly.entity_id
_entity_poly.type
_entity_poly.pdbx_seq_one_letter_code
_entity_poly.pdbx_strand_id
1 'polypeptide(L)'
;MDEDAKVYVISVAAQLAGMHPQTLRQYDRLGLVQPARTRGRGRRYSMRDIQVLREVQRLSQDEGVNLAGIKRILELEAEVRAARRQVEFLRTLVDPGRRVFRADPTGNVVADRLHPLAEAAPNRRTVRWAPRQLTRGPSRAD
;
A
#
# COMPACT_ATOMS: atom_id res chain seq x y z
N MET A 1 -8.52 19.86 -1.45
CA MET A 1 -8.38 19.78 -2.91
C MET A 1 -7.99 18.36 -3.25
N ASP A 2 -8.56 17.77 -4.29
CA ASP A 2 -8.17 16.41 -4.72
C ASP A 2 -6.78 16.48 -5.36
N GLU A 3 -5.76 15.95 -4.68
CA GLU A 3 -4.36 16.00 -5.13
C GLU A 3 -4.11 15.15 -6.39
N ASP A 4 -5.00 14.19 -6.67
CA ASP A 4 -4.97 13.34 -7.85
C ASP A 4 -5.71 13.99 -9.05
N ALA A 5 -6.37 15.14 -8.86
CA ALA A 5 -7.06 15.86 -9.93
C ALA A 5 -6.07 16.38 -10.99
N LYS A 6 -6.21 15.89 -12.22
CA LYS A 6 -5.33 16.23 -13.35
C LYS A 6 -5.74 17.55 -13.99
N VAL A 7 -5.36 18.65 -13.35
CA VAL A 7 -5.74 20.02 -13.76
C VAL A 7 -4.58 20.84 -14.32
N TYR A 8 -3.33 20.49 -14.02
CA TYR A 8 -2.17 21.32 -14.38
C TYR A 8 -1.67 21.02 -15.79
N VAL A 9 -1.58 22.05 -16.64
CA VAL A 9 -0.94 21.93 -17.96
C VAL A 9 0.58 21.81 -17.83
N ILE A 10 1.24 21.35 -18.89
CA ILE A 10 2.69 21.07 -18.88
C ILE A 10 3.55 22.28 -18.47
N SER A 11 3.19 23.50 -18.88
CA SER A 11 3.93 24.72 -18.53
C SER A 11 3.85 25.00 -17.03
N VAL A 12 2.65 24.91 -16.46
CA VAL A 12 2.41 25.12 -15.02
C VAL A 12 3.08 24.01 -14.21
N ALA A 13 2.96 22.75 -14.63
CA ALA A 13 3.60 21.62 -13.97
C ALA A 13 5.14 21.76 -13.97
N ALA A 14 5.72 22.21 -15.07
CA ALA A 14 7.16 22.46 -15.19
C ALA A 14 7.63 23.56 -14.22
N GLN A 15 6.88 24.66 -14.12
CA GLN A 15 7.18 25.74 -13.19
C GLN A 15 7.07 25.28 -11.72
N LEU A 16 6.01 24.53 -11.38
CA LEU A 16 5.79 24.02 -10.02
C LEU A 16 6.81 22.94 -9.62
N ALA A 17 7.27 22.15 -10.58
CA ALA A 17 8.30 21.15 -10.36
C ALA A 17 9.73 21.71 -10.44
N GLY A 18 9.91 22.99 -10.82
CA GLY A 18 11.22 23.62 -10.93
C GLY A 18 12.09 23.08 -12.07
N MET A 19 11.48 22.62 -13.17
CA MET A 19 12.19 21.99 -14.29
C MET A 19 11.75 22.53 -15.65
N HIS A 20 12.58 22.31 -16.68
CA HIS A 20 12.24 22.73 -18.04
C HIS A 20 11.14 21.84 -18.65
N PRO A 21 10.17 22.40 -19.42
CA PRO A 21 9.09 21.61 -20.03
C PRO A 21 9.59 20.46 -20.93
N GLN A 22 10.78 20.58 -21.53
CA GLN A 22 11.38 19.51 -22.33
C GLN A 22 11.81 18.31 -21.48
N THR A 23 12.38 18.55 -20.29
CA THR A 23 12.77 17.51 -19.33
C THR A 23 11.54 16.78 -18.82
N LEU A 24 10.48 17.52 -18.50
CA LEU A 24 9.21 16.94 -18.07
C LEU A 24 8.57 16.07 -19.18
N ARG A 25 8.71 16.47 -20.46
CA ARG A 25 8.33 15.61 -21.60
C ARG A 25 9.16 14.35 -21.72
N GLN A 26 10.45 14.41 -21.41
CA GLN A 26 11.34 13.24 -21.40
C GLN A 26 10.94 12.27 -20.29
N TYR A 27 10.70 12.76 -19.07
CA TYR A 27 10.29 11.92 -17.94
C TYR A 27 8.93 11.24 -18.16
N ASP A 28 7.97 11.94 -18.75
CA ASP A 28 6.71 11.34 -19.18
C ASP A 28 6.91 10.27 -20.27
N ARG A 29 7.77 10.51 -21.27
CA ARG A 29 8.09 9.48 -22.28
C ARG A 29 8.73 8.23 -21.69
N LEU A 30 9.50 8.39 -20.60
CA LEU A 30 10.08 7.27 -19.86
C LEU A 30 9.05 6.55 -18.96
N GLY A 31 7.84 7.08 -18.84
CA GLY A 31 6.76 6.51 -18.04
C GLY A 31 6.91 6.73 -16.54
N LEU A 32 7.68 7.74 -16.12
CA LEU A 32 7.87 8.09 -14.70
C LEU A 32 6.60 8.72 -14.10
N VAL A 33 5.76 9.32 -14.94
CA VAL A 33 4.45 9.87 -14.58
C VAL A 33 3.43 9.54 -15.67
N GLN A 34 2.15 9.45 -15.29
CA GLN A 34 1.05 9.13 -16.22
C GLN A 34 0.08 10.30 -16.34
N PRO A 35 0.39 11.34 -17.13
CA PRO A 35 -0.52 12.45 -17.33
C PRO A 35 -1.79 12.03 -18.06
N ALA A 36 -2.89 12.71 -17.76
CA ALA A 36 -4.11 12.56 -18.56
C ALA A 36 -3.89 13.25 -19.91
N ARG A 37 -4.24 12.55 -20.98
CA ARG A 37 -4.29 13.14 -22.32
C ARG A 37 -5.66 13.78 -22.52
N THR A 38 -5.67 15.05 -22.92
CA THR A 38 -6.90 15.73 -23.34
C THR A 38 -7.13 15.58 -24.85
N ARG A 39 -8.40 15.69 -25.29
CA ARG A 39 -8.80 15.62 -26.71
C ARG A 39 -8.00 16.58 -27.62
N GLY A 40 -7.49 17.68 -27.07
CA GLY A 40 -6.65 18.65 -27.78
C GLY A 40 -5.13 18.41 -27.69
N ARG A 41 -4.65 17.16 -27.55
CA ARG A 41 -3.22 16.78 -27.42
C ARG A 41 -2.48 17.30 -26.18
N GLY A 42 -3.13 18.03 -25.29
CA GLY A 42 -2.54 18.54 -24.05
C GLY A 42 -2.35 17.44 -22.99
N ARG A 43 -1.23 17.52 -22.26
CA ARG A 43 -0.96 16.70 -21.06
C ARG A 43 -1.44 17.44 -19.83
N ARG A 44 -2.21 16.77 -18.98
CA ARG A 44 -2.62 17.27 -17.67
C ARG A 44 -2.01 16.45 -16.55
N TYR A 45 -1.40 17.15 -15.62
CA TYR A 45 -0.73 16.63 -14.45
C TYR A 45 -1.57 16.93 -13.21
N SER A 46 -1.48 16.05 -12.24
CA SER A 46 -2.01 16.24 -10.89
C SER A 46 -0.96 16.88 -9.98
N MET A 47 -1.37 17.32 -8.79
CA MET A 47 -0.41 17.83 -7.79
C MET A 47 0.55 16.72 -7.35
N ARG A 48 0.04 15.49 -7.26
CA ARG A 48 0.85 14.31 -6.97
C ARG A 48 1.89 14.02 -8.04
N ASP A 49 1.54 14.14 -9.32
CA ASP A 49 2.51 13.98 -10.42
C ASP A 49 3.67 14.99 -10.29
N ILE A 50 3.37 16.22 -9.88
CA ILE A 50 4.38 17.27 -9.67
C ILE A 50 5.33 16.91 -8.50
N GLN A 51 4.80 16.36 -7.41
CA GLN A 51 5.61 15.88 -6.29
C GLN A 51 6.54 14.73 -6.71
N VAL A 52 6.02 13.77 -7.47
CA VAL A 52 6.83 12.67 -8.02
C VAL A 52 7.94 13.20 -8.93
N LEU A 53 7.64 14.16 -9.80
CA LEU A 53 8.64 14.76 -10.69
C LEU A 53 9.77 15.46 -9.93
N ARG A 54 9.45 16.16 -8.83
CA ARG A 54 10.46 16.76 -7.96
C ARG A 54 11.34 15.70 -7.29
N GLU A 55 10.73 14.62 -6.83
CA GLU A 55 11.48 13.55 -6.16
C GLU A 55 12.39 12.80 -7.15
N VAL A 56 11.90 12.53 -8.37
CA VAL A 56 12.70 12.00 -9.47
C VAL A 56 13.91 12.90 -9.74
N GLN A 57 13.69 14.22 -9.80
CA GLN A 57 14.77 15.17 -10.03
C GLN A 57 15.81 15.13 -8.90
N ARG A 58 15.36 15.11 -7.64
CA ARG A 58 16.22 15.01 -6.46
C ARG A 58 17.06 13.72 -6.48
N LEU A 59 16.43 12.57 -6.69
CA LEU A 59 17.11 11.27 -6.79
C LEU A 59 18.11 11.22 -7.96
N SER A 60 17.77 11.86 -9.08
CA SER A 60 18.66 11.90 -10.25
C SER A 60 19.86 12.85 -10.05
N GLN A 61 19.67 13.98 -9.39
CA GLN A 61 20.71 15.02 -9.23
C GLN A 61 21.60 14.78 -8.00
N ASP A 62 21.00 14.42 -6.86
CA ASP A 62 21.72 14.30 -5.59
C ASP A 62 22.32 12.91 -5.41
N GLU A 63 21.58 11.87 -5.80
CA GLU A 63 21.97 10.46 -5.57
C GLU A 63 22.52 9.79 -6.83
N GLY A 64 22.51 10.48 -7.98
CA GLY A 64 23.03 9.97 -9.25
C GLY A 64 22.29 8.75 -9.80
N VAL A 65 21.05 8.52 -9.36
CA VAL A 65 20.29 7.33 -9.73
C VAL A 65 19.83 7.42 -11.19
N ASN A 66 20.05 6.36 -11.95
CA ASN A 66 19.55 6.27 -13.33
C ASN A 66 18.00 6.31 -13.35
N LEU A 67 17.42 6.99 -14.33
CA LEU A 67 15.98 7.11 -14.55
C LEU A 67 15.27 5.75 -14.63
N ALA A 68 15.94 4.72 -15.16
CA ALA A 68 15.41 3.35 -15.16
C ALA A 68 15.30 2.77 -13.73
N GLY A 69 16.28 3.07 -12.87
CA GLY A 69 16.26 2.71 -11.45
C GLY A 69 15.15 3.45 -10.71
N ILE A 70 15.02 4.76 -10.94
CA ILE A 70 13.96 5.58 -10.34
C ILE A 70 12.58 5.04 -10.73
N LYS A 71 12.38 4.68 -12.02
CA LYS A 71 11.13 4.05 -12.48
C LYS A 71 10.84 2.77 -11.70
N ARG A 72 11.83 1.90 -11.53
CA ARG A 72 11.65 0.64 -10.80
C ARG A 72 11.33 0.88 -9.32
N ILE A 73 11.98 1.86 -8.69
CA ILE A 73 11.69 2.26 -7.30
C ILE A 73 10.22 2.71 -7.19
N LEU A 74 9.77 3.61 -8.06
CA LEU A 74 8.39 4.11 -8.04
C LEU A 74 7.34 3.00 -8.27
N GLU A 75 7.62 2.05 -9.16
CA GLU A 75 6.78 0.86 -9.37
C GLU A 75 6.71 0.01 -8.09
N LEU A 76 7.86 -0.29 -7.48
CA LEU A 76 7.93 -1.07 -6.24
C LEU A 76 7.20 -0.38 -5.10
N GLU A 77 7.33 0.93 -4.95
CA GLU A 77 6.57 1.67 -3.95
C GLU A 77 5.06 1.60 -4.19
N ALA A 78 4.62 1.63 -5.45
CA ALA A 78 3.21 1.48 -5.79
C ALA A 78 2.68 0.09 -5.43
N GLU A 79 3.46 -0.96 -5.71
CA GLU A 79 3.19 -2.34 -5.31
C GLU A 79 3.11 -2.46 -3.78
N VAL A 80 4.08 -1.91 -3.04
CA VAL A 80 4.08 -1.91 -1.56
C VAL A 80 2.88 -1.18 -1.01
N ARG A 81 2.51 -0.02 -1.56
CA ARG A 81 1.31 0.72 -1.16
C ARG A 81 0.04 -0.10 -1.41
N ALA A 82 -0.06 -0.80 -2.54
CA ALA A 82 -1.19 -1.66 -2.85
C ALA A 82 -1.27 -2.86 -1.89
N ALA A 83 -0.15 -3.54 -1.65
CA ALA A 83 -0.05 -4.65 -0.72
C ALA A 83 -0.44 -4.23 0.71
N ARG A 84 0.05 -3.07 1.18
CA ARG A 84 -0.31 -2.53 2.50
C ARG A 84 -1.81 -2.22 2.60
N ARG A 85 -2.42 -1.60 1.58
CA ARG A 85 -3.88 -1.39 1.55
C ARG A 85 -4.64 -2.69 1.61
N GLN A 86 -4.18 -3.72 0.91
CA GLN A 86 -4.82 -5.03 0.91
C GLN A 86 -4.68 -5.74 2.25
N VAL A 87 -3.50 -5.66 2.89
CA VAL A 87 -3.31 -6.16 4.26
C VAL A 87 -4.25 -5.45 5.23
N GLU A 88 -4.38 -4.13 5.13
CA GLU A 88 -5.28 -3.37 6.00
C GLU A 88 -6.75 -3.76 5.76
N PHE A 89 -7.17 -3.87 4.50
CA PHE A 89 -8.51 -4.35 4.15
C PHE A 89 -8.80 -5.76 4.66
N LEU A 90 -7.84 -6.69 4.54
CA LEU A 90 -8.02 -8.05 5.07
C LEU A 90 -8.05 -8.05 6.60
N ARG A 91 -7.28 -7.18 7.26
CA ARG A 91 -7.33 -7.03 8.73
C ARG A 91 -8.69 -6.57 9.21
N THR A 92 -9.34 -5.62 8.52
CA THR A 92 -10.69 -5.18 8.89
C THR A 92 -11.74 -6.29 8.70
N LEU A 93 -11.55 -7.20 7.75
CA LEU A 93 -12.42 -8.37 7.55
C LEU A 93 -12.21 -9.49 8.58
N VAL A 94 -10.95 -9.73 8.97
CA VAL A 94 -10.60 -10.81 9.93
C VAL A 94 -10.91 -10.39 11.36
N ASP A 95 -10.96 -9.10 11.67
CA ASP A 95 -11.23 -8.61 13.03
C ASP A 95 -12.25 -7.44 13.09
N PRO A 96 -13.55 -7.67 12.85
CA PRO A 96 -14.60 -6.69 13.16
C PRO A 96 -14.86 -6.54 14.68
N GLY A 97 -14.02 -7.12 15.53
CA GLY A 97 -14.19 -7.23 16.97
C GLY A 97 -13.78 -8.62 17.41
N ARG A 98 -12.63 -8.71 18.07
CA ARG A 98 -11.90 -9.93 18.42
C ARG A 98 -12.84 -10.99 18.96
N ARG A 99 -13.25 -11.94 18.10
CA ARG A 99 -14.13 -13.05 18.49
C ARG A 99 -13.28 -14.09 19.19
N VAL A 100 -13.53 -14.27 20.48
CA VAL A 100 -12.88 -15.34 21.25
C VAL A 100 -13.85 -16.50 21.30
N PHE A 101 -13.42 -17.63 20.77
CA PHE A 101 -14.16 -18.88 20.90
C PHE A 101 -13.90 -19.42 22.32
N ARG A 102 -14.95 -19.51 23.14
CA ARG A 102 -14.89 -20.12 24.47
C ARG A 102 -15.42 -21.55 24.34
N ALA A 103 -14.66 -22.53 24.84
CA ALA A 103 -15.14 -23.89 25.01
C ALA A 103 -15.56 -24.10 26.47
N ASP A 104 -16.71 -24.72 26.71
CA ASP A 104 -17.08 -25.21 28.03
C ASP A 104 -16.45 -26.59 28.33
N PRO A 105 -16.47 -27.09 29.58
CA PRO A 105 -15.89 -28.39 29.94
C PRO A 105 -16.53 -29.59 29.23
N THR A 106 -17.74 -29.41 28.67
CA THR A 106 -18.48 -30.39 27.84
C THR A 106 -18.08 -30.34 26.36
N GLY A 107 -17.20 -29.41 25.97
CA GLY A 107 -16.66 -29.29 24.61
C GLY A 107 -17.49 -28.42 23.67
N ASN A 108 -18.50 -27.71 24.16
CA ASN A 108 -19.31 -26.83 23.33
C ASN A 108 -18.59 -25.49 23.08
N VAL A 109 -18.54 -25.04 21.82
CA VAL A 109 -17.79 -23.84 21.42
C VAL A 109 -18.76 -22.69 21.14
N VAL A 110 -18.62 -21.58 21.88
CA VAL A 110 -19.42 -20.37 21.69
C VAL A 110 -18.52 -19.22 21.24
N ALA A 111 -18.93 -18.52 20.19
CA ALA A 111 -18.26 -17.30 19.73
C ALA A 111 -18.66 -16.11 20.61
N ASP A 112 -17.73 -15.60 21.40
CA ASP A 112 -17.92 -14.47 22.32
C ASP A 112 -17.24 -13.20 21.78
N ARG A 113 -17.79 -12.02 22.05
CA ARG A 113 -17.14 -10.74 21.72
C ARG A 113 -16.20 -10.38 22.85
N LEU A 114 -14.90 -10.23 22.56
CA LEU A 114 -13.98 -9.71 23.56
C LEU A 114 -14.24 -8.22 23.77
N HIS A 115 -14.95 -7.87 24.84
CA HIS A 115 -14.97 -6.49 25.33
C HIS A 115 -13.54 -6.12 25.77
N PRO A 116 -13.02 -4.91 25.46
CA PRO A 116 -11.68 -4.51 25.88
C PRO A 116 -11.60 -4.58 27.40
N LEU A 117 -10.73 -5.46 27.91
CA LEU A 117 -10.26 -5.56 29.29
C LEU A 117 -11.30 -5.12 30.35
N ALA A 118 -12.39 -5.87 30.48
CA ALA A 118 -13.09 -5.91 31.76
C ALA A 118 -12.12 -6.51 32.78
N GLU A 119 -11.83 -5.75 33.83
CA GLU A 119 -10.88 -6.04 34.90
C GLU A 119 -10.90 -7.48 35.37
N ALA A 120 -9.70 -7.95 35.70
CA ALA A 120 -9.39 -9.31 36.11
C ALA A 120 -10.34 -9.83 37.20
N ALA A 121 -11.22 -10.77 36.83
CA ALA A 121 -11.79 -11.69 37.79
C ALA A 121 -10.70 -12.69 38.25
N PRO A 122 -10.46 -12.86 39.56
CA PRO A 122 -9.22 -13.43 40.11
C PRO A 122 -8.99 -14.95 39.91
N ASN A 123 -9.81 -15.65 39.11
CA ASN A 123 -9.65 -17.09 38.90
C ASN A 123 -9.91 -17.52 37.45
N ARG A 124 -9.21 -16.92 36.48
CA ARG A 124 -9.39 -17.25 35.06
C ARG A 124 -8.09 -17.66 34.38
N ARG A 125 -7.84 -18.96 34.32
CA ARG A 125 -6.75 -19.54 33.53
C ARG A 125 -7.08 -19.42 32.04
N THR A 126 -6.43 -18.49 31.35
CA THR A 126 -6.54 -18.34 29.89
C THR A 126 -5.51 -19.23 29.22
N VAL A 127 -5.96 -20.16 28.39
CA VAL A 127 -5.06 -20.98 27.57
C VAL A 127 -4.85 -20.26 26.24
N ARG A 128 -3.60 -19.92 25.92
CA ARG A 128 -3.22 -19.35 24.63
C ARG A 128 -3.14 -20.50 23.61
N TRP A 129 -4.10 -20.55 22.68
CA TRP A 129 -4.05 -21.53 21.59
C TRP A 129 -2.95 -21.15 20.59
N ALA A 130 -2.10 -22.12 20.24
CA ALA A 130 -1.09 -22.01 19.19
C ALA A 130 -1.42 -23.04 18.09
N PRO A 131 -1.62 -22.61 16.82
CA PRO A 131 -1.93 -23.55 15.74
C PRO A 131 -0.74 -24.50 15.52
N ARG A 132 -0.99 -25.81 15.59
CA ARG A 132 -0.01 -26.84 15.23
C ARG A 132 0.05 -26.92 13.70
N GLN A 133 1.22 -26.65 13.12
CA GLN A 133 1.42 -26.79 11.68
C GLN A 133 1.14 -28.23 11.26
N LEU A 134 0.27 -28.40 10.26
CA LEU A 134 0.00 -29.68 9.63
C LEU A 134 1.24 -30.08 8.81
N THR A 135 2.13 -30.88 9.39
CA THR A 135 3.14 -31.59 8.61
C THR A 135 2.41 -32.66 7.77
N ARG A 136 2.53 -32.56 6.44
CA ARG A 136 2.08 -33.61 5.50
C ARG A 136 2.64 -34.95 5.96
N GLY A 137 1.78 -35.93 6.18
CA GLY A 137 2.16 -37.31 6.50
C GLY A 137 2.93 -37.98 5.36
N PRO A 138 3.70 -39.05 5.66
CA PRO A 138 4.62 -39.66 4.70
C PRO A 138 3.86 -40.39 3.58
N SER A 139 4.33 -40.19 2.35
CA SER A 139 3.94 -40.97 1.16
C SER A 139 4.35 -42.42 1.36
N ARG A 140 3.38 -43.35 1.32
CA ARG A 140 3.69 -44.79 1.21
C ARG A 140 4.32 -45.03 -0.18
N ALA A 141 5.47 -45.67 -0.17
CA ALA A 141 6.07 -46.33 -1.32
C ALA A 141 5.40 -47.69 -1.52
N ASP A 142 5.10 -48.02 -2.77
CA ASP A 142 5.05 -49.40 -3.28
C ASP A 142 6.45 -49.77 -3.80
#